data_AF-A0A1X7J9A9-F1
#
_entry.id   AF-A0A1X7J9A9-F1
#
_cell.length_a   1.000
_cell.length_b   1.000
_cell.length_c   1.000
_cell.angle_alpha   90.00
_cell.angle_beta   90.00
_cell.angle_gamma   90.00
#
_symmetry.space_group_name_H-M   'P 1'
#
loop_
_entity.id
_entity.type
_entity.pdbx_description
1 polymer ?
#
loop_
_entity_poly.entity_id
_entity_poly.type
_entity_poly.pdbx_seq_one_letter_code
_entity_poly.pdbx_strand_id
1 'polypeptide(L)'
;MLGNITIDKSSMVLNYFLHTIHLIKKNGGKLERTRFEREMAHFVGVSVYNDDGTTNRTPYNKSKFPRYFGFVESVDVGGQEFLYLTGRGIELSSIIGERALSDGSTEYYITNRNYFITLIFYSLWFDTFGKNNCGAEQSCTDIEPPKIVFRALQELGKASAEEIYYVIYGLNGFPKQKKQPIHSSFEDAIEKVKEKRNNRYDYKNWIRSWNLKNLVSDCKIINIFTEKGFGLLSSNENKNGDIEYSLSSNLKQEHLEFIHKLNPYYKPLFFIQDSDNSKDYVQEWLKYSVYGKFCSNRNIFHIHTKNIIKSILNDKNFVQALKAAYINPKESFYLEFDTADYNEIIDCFADNATLLDRIDDVMDDFNGWSSVGVHSISLYSEIVALAKKSYNGHNIKEILSPNTIRLPANLNIIGV
;
A
#
# COMPACT_ATOMS: atom_id res chain seq x y z
N MET A 1 -4.28 -14.53 3.11
CA MET A 1 -5.69 -14.44 2.69
C MET A 1 -5.79 -13.90 1.28
N LEU A 2 -6.34 -14.73 0.42
CA LEU A 2 -6.79 -14.34 -0.90
C LEU A 2 -8.19 -13.73 -0.81
N GLY A 3 -8.32 -12.50 -1.27
CA GLY A 3 -9.53 -11.70 -1.05
C GLY A 3 -9.94 -10.91 -2.28
N ASN A 4 -10.87 -9.99 -2.07
CA ASN A 4 -11.28 -9.05 -3.11
C ASN A 4 -10.10 -8.12 -3.45
N ILE A 5 -9.69 -8.10 -4.72
CA ILE A 5 -8.78 -7.07 -5.23
C ILE A 5 -9.62 -5.87 -5.63
N THR A 6 -9.29 -4.71 -5.09
CA THR A 6 -9.81 -3.43 -5.61
C THR A 6 -8.66 -2.59 -6.14
N ILE A 7 -8.63 -2.39 -7.45
CA ILE A 7 -7.79 -1.38 -8.12
C ILE A 7 -8.74 -0.24 -8.49
N ASP A 8 -8.46 0.97 -8.00
CA ASP A 8 -9.39 2.09 -8.21
C ASP A 8 -9.48 2.49 -9.70
N LYS A 9 -10.71 2.82 -10.12
CA LYS A 9 -11.07 3.04 -11.53
C LYS A 9 -11.06 4.51 -11.95
N SER A 10 -10.81 5.44 -11.03
CA SER A 10 -10.93 6.87 -11.34
C SER A 10 -9.94 7.29 -12.44
N SER A 11 -10.31 8.32 -13.22
CA SER A 11 -9.43 8.91 -14.21
C SER A 11 -8.29 9.63 -13.50
N MET A 12 -7.17 8.92 -13.36
CA MET A 12 -5.99 9.36 -12.63
C MET A 12 -5.00 9.94 -13.64
N VAL A 13 -5.09 11.26 -13.79
CA VAL A 13 -4.16 12.09 -14.58
C VAL A 13 -3.25 12.78 -13.57
N LEU A 14 -1.96 12.92 -13.86
CA LEU A 14 -1.00 13.58 -12.98
C LEU A 14 -1.52 14.94 -12.51
N ASN A 15 -2.14 15.72 -13.40
CA ASN A 15 -2.67 17.03 -13.06
C ASN A 15 -3.69 16.98 -11.90
N TYR A 16 -4.61 16.00 -11.88
CA TYR A 16 -5.57 15.82 -10.78
C TYR A 16 -4.89 15.34 -9.50
N PHE A 17 -3.88 14.48 -9.63
CA PHE A 17 -3.09 14.00 -8.50
C PHE A 17 -2.35 15.15 -7.83
N LEU A 18 -1.62 15.97 -8.59
CA LEU A 18 -0.88 17.12 -8.06
C LEU A 18 -1.82 18.22 -7.55
N HIS A 19 -2.90 18.50 -8.26
CA HIS A 19 -3.90 19.46 -7.79
C HIS A 19 -4.51 19.03 -6.45
N THR A 20 -4.76 17.73 -6.23
CA THR A 20 -5.25 17.21 -4.94
C THR A 20 -4.29 17.57 -3.81
N ILE A 21 -2.99 17.31 -3.98
CA ILE A 21 -1.95 17.61 -2.98
C ILE A 21 -1.86 19.11 -2.73
N HIS A 22 -1.80 19.90 -3.81
CA HIS A 22 -1.73 21.36 -3.74
C HIS A 22 -2.95 21.95 -3.02
N LEU A 23 -4.16 21.49 -3.34
CA LEU A 23 -5.41 21.94 -2.75
C LEU A 23 -5.45 21.70 -1.23
N ILE A 24 -5.03 20.51 -0.77
CA ILE A 24 -4.97 20.22 0.66
C ILE A 24 -3.87 21.06 1.32
N LYS A 25 -2.71 21.24 0.68
CA LYS A 25 -1.61 22.09 1.18
C LYS A 25 -2.06 23.54 1.39
N LYS A 26 -2.74 24.12 0.41
CA LYS A 26 -3.28 25.49 0.45
C LYS A 26 -4.25 25.70 1.62
N ASN A 27 -4.91 24.64 2.06
CA ASN A 27 -5.82 24.63 3.22
C ASN A 27 -5.13 24.23 4.53
N GLY A 28 -3.80 24.39 4.63
CA GLY A 28 -3.05 24.12 5.86
C GLY A 28 -2.72 22.63 6.06
N GLY A 29 -2.79 21.81 5.02
CA GLY A 29 -2.48 20.38 5.08
C GLY A 29 -3.64 19.50 5.57
N LYS A 30 -4.82 20.09 5.79
CA LYS A 30 -6.06 19.41 6.19
C LYS A 30 -7.24 20.02 5.43
N LEU A 31 -8.12 19.18 4.88
CA LEU A 31 -9.30 19.65 4.15
C LEU A 31 -10.52 18.75 4.40
N GLU A 32 -11.63 19.35 4.80
CA GLU A 32 -12.91 18.62 4.94
C GLU A 32 -13.38 18.10 3.57
N ARG A 33 -13.92 16.88 3.54
CA ARG A 33 -14.39 16.22 2.31
C ARG A 33 -15.35 17.08 1.49
N THR A 34 -16.36 17.69 2.10
CA THR A 34 -17.37 18.49 1.40
C THR A 34 -16.77 19.73 0.72
N ARG A 35 -15.71 20.28 1.31
CA ARG A 35 -14.97 21.40 0.73
C ARG A 35 -14.06 20.94 -0.40
N PHE A 36 -13.36 19.82 -0.21
CA PHE A 36 -12.58 19.19 -1.28
C PHE A 36 -13.44 18.88 -2.51
N GLU A 37 -14.61 18.27 -2.32
CA GLU A 37 -15.54 17.94 -3.41
C GLU A 37 -15.93 19.17 -4.23
N ARG A 38 -16.21 20.31 -3.57
CA ARG A 38 -16.55 21.57 -4.25
C ARG A 38 -15.39 22.16 -5.05
N GLU A 39 -14.22 22.29 -4.43
CA GLU A 39 -13.05 22.89 -5.08
C GLU A 39 -12.54 22.00 -6.23
N MET A 40 -12.53 20.68 -6.05
CA MET A 40 -12.15 19.73 -7.09
C MET A 40 -13.18 19.65 -8.22
N ALA A 41 -14.49 19.77 -7.94
CA ALA A 41 -15.53 19.81 -8.97
C ALA A 41 -15.35 21.01 -9.90
N HIS A 42 -15.05 22.18 -9.32
CA HIS A 42 -14.73 23.38 -10.09
C HIS A 42 -13.50 23.18 -10.97
N PHE A 43 -12.41 22.61 -10.43
CA PHE A 43 -11.19 22.35 -11.19
C PHE A 43 -11.40 21.36 -12.35
N VAL A 44 -12.19 20.30 -12.11
CA VAL A 44 -12.48 19.27 -13.12
C VAL A 44 -13.52 19.75 -14.15
N GLY A 45 -14.27 20.82 -13.85
CA GLY A 45 -15.33 21.34 -14.72
C GLY A 45 -16.61 20.51 -14.68
N VAL A 46 -16.95 19.91 -13.54
CA VAL A 46 -18.16 19.09 -13.34
C VAL A 46 -19.03 19.64 -12.22
N SER A 47 -20.33 19.33 -12.23
CA SER A 47 -21.21 19.64 -11.12
C SER A 47 -20.88 18.80 -9.88
N VAL A 48 -21.04 19.41 -8.70
CA VAL A 48 -20.94 18.73 -7.38
C VAL A 48 -22.10 17.77 -7.17
N TYR A 49 -23.26 18.05 -7.75
CA TYR A 49 -24.46 17.22 -7.65
C TYR A 49 -24.82 16.65 -9.03
N ASN A 50 -25.27 15.39 -9.04
CA ASN A 50 -25.87 14.77 -10.21
C ASN A 50 -27.29 15.32 -10.43
N ASP A 51 -27.88 15.05 -11.59
CA ASP A 51 -29.24 15.50 -11.94
C ASP A 51 -30.32 14.97 -10.98
N ASP A 52 -30.06 13.87 -10.27
CA ASP A 52 -30.94 13.28 -9.25
C ASP A 52 -30.77 13.88 -7.85
N GLY A 53 -29.93 14.91 -7.69
CA GLY A 53 -29.63 15.56 -6.41
C GLY A 53 -28.63 14.82 -5.52
N THR A 54 -28.13 13.65 -5.94
CA THR A 54 -27.06 12.95 -5.20
C THR A 54 -25.69 13.56 -5.48
N THR A 55 -24.75 13.44 -4.53
CA THR A 55 -23.39 13.95 -4.73
C THR A 55 -22.69 13.22 -5.88
N ASN A 56 -22.12 13.98 -6.81
CA ASN A 56 -21.25 13.47 -7.84
C ASN A 56 -19.99 12.88 -7.18
N ARG A 57 -19.75 11.59 -7.42
CA ARG A 57 -18.60 10.89 -6.82
C ARG A 57 -17.26 11.24 -7.50
N THR A 58 -17.32 11.82 -8.70
CA THR A 58 -16.15 12.09 -9.55
C THR A 58 -15.10 12.97 -8.86
N PRO A 59 -15.45 14.11 -8.23
CA PRO A 59 -14.48 14.96 -7.56
C PRO A 59 -13.80 14.25 -6.39
N TYR A 60 -14.57 13.61 -5.49
CA TYR A 60 -13.99 12.91 -4.35
C TYR A 60 -13.07 11.76 -4.77
N ASN A 61 -13.45 11.02 -5.81
CA ASN A 61 -12.64 9.92 -6.33
C ASN A 61 -11.25 10.36 -6.84
N LYS A 62 -11.03 11.64 -7.18
CA LYS A 62 -9.69 12.15 -7.54
C LYS A 62 -8.69 12.07 -6.38
N SER A 63 -9.16 12.04 -5.14
CA SER A 63 -8.31 11.84 -3.96
C SER A 63 -7.79 10.42 -3.79
N LYS A 64 -8.37 9.43 -4.47
CA LYS A 64 -8.07 8.03 -4.21
C LYS A 64 -6.68 7.62 -4.64
N PHE A 65 -6.15 8.13 -5.75
CA PHE A 65 -4.78 7.81 -6.17
C PHE A 65 -3.72 8.37 -5.20
N PRO A 66 -3.79 9.66 -4.82
CA PRO A 66 -2.97 10.18 -3.73
C PRO A 66 -3.05 9.35 -2.45
N ARG A 67 -4.25 8.88 -2.07
CA ARG A 67 -4.44 8.00 -0.91
C ARG A 67 -3.84 6.61 -1.12
N TYR A 68 -4.01 6.04 -2.30
CA TYR A 68 -3.54 4.70 -2.64
C TYR A 68 -2.02 4.57 -2.57
N PHE A 69 -1.32 5.65 -2.91
CA PHE A 69 0.15 5.75 -2.77
C PHE A 69 0.60 6.50 -1.51
N GLY A 70 -0.26 6.67 -0.51
CA GLY A 70 0.14 7.19 0.80
C GLY A 70 0.60 8.65 0.83
N PHE A 71 0.16 9.49 -0.11
CA PHE A 71 0.40 10.95 -0.08
C PHE A 71 -0.71 11.71 0.66
N VAL A 72 -1.88 11.09 0.79
CA VAL A 72 -3.04 11.63 1.49
C VAL A 72 -3.60 10.55 2.41
N GLU A 73 -4.06 10.92 3.59
CA GLU A 73 -4.79 10.04 4.51
C GLU A 73 -6.23 10.56 4.63
N SER A 74 -7.22 9.66 4.68
CA SER A 74 -8.59 10.00 5.06
C SER A 74 -8.83 9.62 6.52
N VAL A 75 -9.30 10.57 7.33
CA VAL A 75 -9.57 10.38 8.76
C VAL A 75 -10.98 10.85 9.08
N ASP A 76 -11.76 9.97 9.71
CA ASP A 76 -13.04 10.33 10.31
C ASP A 76 -12.82 10.90 11.72
N VAL A 77 -13.33 12.11 11.96
CA VAL A 77 -13.32 12.76 13.27
C VAL A 77 -14.76 13.12 13.63
N GLY A 78 -15.40 12.28 14.44
CA GLY A 78 -16.75 12.54 14.93
C GLY A 78 -17.83 12.50 13.84
N GLY A 79 -17.68 11.63 12.83
CA GLY A 79 -18.60 11.49 11.71
C GLY A 79 -18.35 12.48 10.56
N GLN A 80 -17.28 13.28 10.65
CA GLN A 80 -16.81 14.15 9.59
C GLN A 80 -15.52 13.61 8.98
N GLU A 81 -15.50 13.46 7.66
CA GLU A 81 -14.35 12.95 6.93
C GLU A 81 -13.42 14.09 6.47
N PHE A 82 -12.14 13.96 6.78
CA PHE A 82 -11.10 14.91 6.42
C PHE A 82 -9.98 14.23 5.62
N LEU A 83 -9.47 14.93 4.62
CA LEU A 83 -8.24 14.57 3.91
C LEU A 83 -7.06 15.32 4.53
N TYR A 84 -5.99 14.60 4.86
CA TYR A 84 -4.76 15.15 5.40
C TYR A 84 -3.59 14.86 4.45
N LEU A 85 -2.64 15.79 4.35
CA LEU A 85 -1.34 15.47 3.79
C LEU A 85 -0.58 14.57 4.76
N THR A 86 -0.01 13.50 4.22
CA THR A 86 0.91 12.63 4.94
C THR A 86 2.32 13.21 4.92
N GLY A 87 3.28 12.56 5.59
CA GLY A 87 4.70 12.92 5.46
C GLY A 87 5.16 13.00 4.00
N ARG A 88 4.80 12.02 3.16
CA ARG A 88 5.11 12.04 1.72
C ARG A 88 4.33 13.09 0.95
N GLY A 89 3.09 13.35 1.34
CA GLY A 89 2.27 14.43 0.77
C GLY A 89 2.91 15.81 0.97
N ILE A 90 3.52 16.03 2.14
CA ILE A 90 4.24 17.26 2.47
C ILE A 90 5.46 17.42 1.57
N GLU A 91 6.31 16.39 1.48
CA GLU A 91 7.50 16.40 0.62
C GLU A 91 7.13 16.63 -0.85
N LEU A 92 6.10 15.92 -1.34
CA LEU A 92 5.60 16.11 -2.70
C LEU A 92 5.12 17.54 -2.93
N SER A 93 4.40 18.14 -1.96
CA SER A 93 3.89 19.51 -2.11
C SER A 93 4.97 20.55 -2.33
N SER A 94 6.19 20.31 -1.83
CA SER A 94 7.33 21.22 -1.97
C SER A 94 7.92 21.26 -3.39
N ILE A 95 7.60 20.26 -4.22
CA ILE A 95 8.12 20.11 -5.59
C ILE A 95 7.02 20.21 -6.67
N ILE A 96 5.84 20.73 -6.30
CA ILE A 96 4.77 21.02 -7.25
C ILE A 96 4.93 22.45 -7.76
N GLY A 97 5.12 22.58 -9.07
CA GLY A 97 5.00 23.83 -9.80
C GLY A 97 3.61 24.03 -10.37
N GLU A 98 3.23 25.28 -10.61
CA GLU A 98 1.96 25.69 -11.20
C GLU A 98 2.21 26.58 -12.42
N ARG A 99 1.44 26.39 -13.50
CA ARG A 99 1.41 27.29 -14.65
C ARG A 99 -0.02 27.52 -15.12
N ALA A 100 -0.36 28.78 -15.40
CA ALA A 100 -1.60 29.12 -16.08
C ALA A 100 -1.48 28.83 -17.57
N LEU A 101 -2.51 28.22 -18.15
CA LEU A 101 -2.61 27.95 -19.58
C LEU A 101 -3.41 29.05 -20.28
N SER A 102 -3.27 29.13 -21.60
CA SER A 102 -3.91 30.18 -22.41
C SER A 102 -5.44 30.12 -22.42
N ASP A 103 -6.03 28.97 -22.10
CA ASP A 103 -7.46 28.77 -21.96
C ASP A 103 -7.99 29.14 -20.56
N GLY A 104 -7.12 29.66 -19.68
CA GLY A 104 -7.43 30.01 -18.30
C GLY A 104 -7.41 28.83 -17.33
N SER A 105 -7.15 27.61 -17.81
CA SER A 105 -6.96 26.44 -16.94
C SER A 105 -5.57 26.44 -16.29
N THR A 106 -5.42 25.65 -15.23
CA THR A 106 -4.17 25.53 -14.48
C THR A 106 -3.57 24.14 -14.68
N GLU A 107 -2.29 24.10 -15.01
CA GLU A 107 -1.51 22.89 -15.06
C GLU A 107 -0.50 22.84 -13.92
N TYR A 108 -0.51 21.72 -13.21
CA TYR A 108 0.44 21.39 -12.16
C TYR A 108 1.49 20.43 -12.72
N TYR A 109 2.75 20.67 -12.36
CA TYR A 109 3.89 19.87 -12.83
C TYR A 109 4.90 19.61 -11.70
N ILE A 110 5.80 18.66 -11.92
CA ILE A 110 6.86 18.30 -10.97
C ILE A 110 8.14 19.08 -11.31
N THR A 111 8.68 19.83 -10.34
CA THR A 111 9.94 20.60 -10.50
C THR A 111 11.17 19.73 -10.25
N ASN A 112 11.08 18.72 -9.38
CA ASN A 112 12.16 17.76 -9.10
C ASN A 112 11.74 16.33 -9.45
N ARG A 113 12.02 15.92 -10.68
CA ARG A 113 11.57 14.64 -11.21
C ARG A 113 12.15 13.44 -10.46
N ASN A 114 13.45 13.44 -10.19
CA ASN A 114 14.10 12.32 -9.51
C ASN A 114 13.49 12.10 -8.12
N TYR A 115 13.30 13.17 -7.36
CA TYR A 115 12.74 13.06 -6.01
C TYR A 115 11.27 12.61 -6.03
N PHE A 116 10.47 13.07 -6.99
CA PHE A 116 9.12 12.55 -7.20
C PHE A 116 9.11 11.03 -7.42
N ILE A 117 10.01 10.52 -8.26
CA ILE A 117 10.15 9.08 -8.51
C ILE A 117 10.52 8.36 -7.21
N THR A 118 11.47 8.89 -6.44
CA THR A 118 11.85 8.36 -5.11
C THR A 118 10.65 8.26 -4.17
N LEU A 119 9.80 9.30 -4.08
CA LEU A 119 8.60 9.28 -3.24
C LEU A 119 7.58 8.21 -3.66
N ILE A 120 7.43 7.95 -4.97
CA ILE A 120 6.61 6.85 -5.48
C ILE A 120 7.21 5.51 -5.07
N PHE A 121 8.54 5.34 -5.18
CA PHE A 121 9.20 4.10 -4.77
C PHE A 121 9.16 3.86 -3.26
N TYR A 122 9.19 4.89 -2.42
CA TYR A 122 8.92 4.74 -0.99
C TYR A 122 7.52 4.17 -0.74
N SER A 123 6.52 4.57 -1.52
CA SER A 123 5.19 3.93 -1.47
C SER A 123 5.27 2.45 -1.84
N LEU A 124 5.89 2.14 -2.98
CA LEU A 124 6.00 0.75 -3.45
C LEU A 124 6.73 -0.15 -2.45
N TRP A 125 7.70 0.38 -1.73
CA TRP A 125 8.48 -0.40 -0.78
C TRP A 125 7.72 -0.62 0.53
N PHE A 126 7.26 0.47 1.17
CA PHE A 126 6.80 0.45 2.56
C PHE A 126 5.28 0.44 2.73
N ASP A 127 4.53 0.75 1.66
CA ASP A 127 3.06 0.65 1.70
C ASP A 127 2.57 -0.72 1.29
N THR A 128 1.28 -0.90 1.54
CA THR A 128 0.48 -2.06 1.19
C THR A 128 -0.64 -1.58 0.28
N PHE A 129 -1.01 -2.37 -0.70
CA PHE A 129 -1.94 -2.05 -1.79
C PHE A 129 -3.05 -3.10 -1.91
N GLY A 130 -2.80 -4.32 -1.44
CA GLY A 130 -3.78 -5.41 -1.39
C GLY A 130 -4.76 -5.32 -0.22
N LYS A 131 -4.28 -4.90 0.96
CA LYS A 131 -5.06 -4.65 2.18
C LYS A 131 -4.46 -3.47 2.95
N ASN A 132 -5.18 -2.99 3.97
CA ASN A 132 -4.74 -1.90 4.87
C ASN A 132 -4.36 -0.60 4.15
N ASN A 133 -5.05 -0.30 3.05
CA ASN A 133 -4.80 0.87 2.21
C ASN A 133 -6.05 1.78 2.16
N CYS A 134 -5.90 3.04 2.56
CA CYS A 134 -7.02 3.99 2.63
C CYS A 134 -7.50 4.51 1.26
N GLY A 135 -6.77 4.25 0.17
CA GLY A 135 -7.18 4.49 -1.20
C GLY A 135 -7.89 3.30 -1.86
N ALA A 136 -7.83 2.12 -1.24
CA ALA A 136 -8.46 0.88 -1.73
C ALA A 136 -9.23 0.17 -0.59
N GLU A 137 -10.19 0.88 0.00
CA GLU A 137 -10.93 0.50 1.23
C GLU A 137 -11.64 -0.87 1.20
N GLN A 138 -11.97 -1.33 -0.01
CA GLN A 138 -12.66 -2.60 -0.29
C GLN A 138 -11.70 -3.74 -0.67
N SER A 139 -10.41 -3.45 -0.80
CA SER A 139 -9.39 -4.46 -1.07
C SER A 139 -9.01 -5.19 0.22
N CYS A 140 -8.94 -6.52 0.17
CA CYS A 140 -8.61 -7.36 1.31
C CYS A 140 -7.75 -8.58 0.93
N THR A 141 -6.85 -8.39 -0.03
CA THR A 141 -5.97 -9.44 -0.51
C THR A 141 -4.54 -9.27 -0.01
N ASP A 142 -3.80 -10.38 0.05
CA ASP A 142 -2.37 -10.40 0.32
C ASP A 142 -1.50 -10.28 -0.92
N ILE A 143 -2.06 -10.14 -2.12
CA ILE A 143 -1.25 -9.76 -3.28
C ILE A 143 -1.10 -8.24 -3.36
N GLU A 144 0.00 -7.77 -3.96
CA GLU A 144 0.34 -6.35 -4.03
C GLU A 144 0.39 -5.88 -5.50
N PRO A 145 -0.75 -5.48 -6.12
CA PRO A 145 -0.83 -5.32 -7.57
C PRO A 145 0.18 -4.33 -8.18
N PRO A 146 0.41 -3.13 -7.62
CA PRO A 146 1.46 -2.24 -8.14
C PRO A 146 2.86 -2.87 -8.10
N LYS A 147 3.18 -3.61 -7.02
CA LYS A 147 4.47 -4.30 -6.87
C LYS A 147 4.63 -5.41 -7.91
N ILE A 148 3.55 -6.16 -8.17
CA ILE A 148 3.48 -7.20 -9.21
C ILE A 148 3.71 -6.61 -10.60
N VAL A 149 3.12 -5.45 -10.94
CA VAL A 149 3.31 -4.79 -12.25
C VAL A 149 4.80 -4.54 -12.50
N PHE A 150 5.49 -3.88 -11.55
CA PHE A 150 6.90 -3.55 -11.71
C PHE A 150 7.80 -4.78 -11.75
N ARG A 151 7.60 -5.75 -10.83
CA ARG A 151 8.36 -7.01 -10.80
C ARG A 151 8.15 -7.83 -12.07
N ALA A 152 6.91 -7.97 -12.55
CA ALA A 152 6.62 -8.74 -13.76
C ALA A 152 7.29 -8.12 -15.00
N LEU A 153 7.26 -6.79 -15.13
CA LEU A 153 7.94 -6.10 -16.22
C LEU A 153 9.47 -6.18 -16.13
N GLN A 154 10.04 -6.22 -14.93
CA GLN A 154 11.47 -6.48 -14.75
C GLN A 154 11.85 -7.89 -15.23
N GLU A 155 11.12 -8.91 -14.78
CA GLU A 155 11.43 -10.32 -15.07
C GLU A 155 11.14 -10.72 -16.52
N LEU A 156 10.11 -10.12 -17.14
CA LEU A 156 9.70 -10.42 -18.51
C LEU A 156 10.37 -9.49 -19.54
N GLY A 157 11.02 -8.41 -19.09
CA GLY A 157 11.54 -7.29 -19.88
C GLY A 157 10.46 -6.39 -20.49
N LYS A 158 9.41 -7.01 -21.03
CA LYS A 158 8.19 -6.38 -21.53
C LYS A 158 7.02 -7.31 -21.38
N ALA A 159 5.79 -6.81 -21.28
CA ALA A 159 4.57 -7.63 -21.22
C ALA A 159 3.34 -6.86 -21.73
N SER A 160 2.35 -7.58 -22.27
CA SER A 160 1.03 -6.97 -22.52
C SER A 160 0.26 -6.75 -21.22
N ALA A 161 -0.79 -5.93 -21.27
CA ALA A 161 -1.66 -5.76 -20.11
C ALA A 161 -2.24 -7.12 -19.68
N GLU A 162 -2.70 -7.94 -20.64
CA GLU A 162 -3.29 -9.26 -20.39
C GLU A 162 -2.35 -10.22 -19.68
N GLU A 163 -1.05 -10.19 -20.00
CA GLU A 163 -0.04 -10.99 -19.30
C GLU A 163 0.15 -10.52 -17.86
N ILE A 164 0.16 -9.21 -17.62
CA ILE A 164 0.26 -8.65 -16.26
C ILE A 164 -0.98 -9.03 -15.44
N TYR A 165 -2.18 -8.97 -16.03
CA TYR A 165 -3.39 -9.47 -15.38
C TYR A 165 -3.36 -10.94 -15.09
N TYR A 166 -2.78 -11.71 -16.01
CA TYR A 166 -2.61 -13.14 -15.84
C TYR A 166 -1.83 -13.45 -14.57
N VAL A 167 -0.74 -12.71 -14.32
CA VAL A 167 0.03 -12.81 -13.08
C VAL A 167 -0.80 -12.34 -11.87
N ILE A 168 -1.30 -11.10 -11.87
CA ILE A 168 -2.01 -10.52 -10.71
C ILE A 168 -3.17 -11.41 -10.26
N TYR A 169 -4.10 -11.70 -11.16
CA TYR A 169 -5.31 -12.42 -10.79
C TYR A 169 -5.11 -13.95 -10.74
N GLY A 170 -4.09 -14.47 -11.43
CA GLY A 170 -3.69 -15.87 -11.29
C GLY A 170 -3.11 -16.15 -9.90
N LEU A 171 -2.34 -15.21 -9.34
CA LEU A 171 -1.85 -15.25 -7.95
C LEU A 171 -2.96 -15.08 -6.91
N ASN A 172 -3.96 -14.26 -7.19
CA ASN A 172 -5.01 -13.97 -6.22
C ASN A 172 -6.03 -15.09 -6.02
N GLY A 173 -6.15 -16.03 -6.96
CA GLY A 173 -7.27 -16.98 -6.95
C GLY A 173 -8.62 -16.26 -7.13
N PHE A 174 -8.92 -15.92 -8.39
CA PHE A 174 -10.24 -15.63 -8.97
C PHE A 174 -11.37 -15.05 -8.07
N PRO A 175 -11.98 -13.88 -8.39
CA PRO A 175 -12.88 -13.21 -7.45
C PRO A 175 -14.26 -13.86 -7.20
N LYS A 176 -14.65 -14.98 -7.85
CA LYS A 176 -16.02 -15.55 -7.68
C LYS A 176 -16.20 -17.08 -7.72
N GLN A 177 -15.22 -17.93 -8.05
CA GLN A 177 -15.48 -19.35 -8.35
C GLN A 177 -14.39 -20.35 -7.97
N LYS A 178 -13.14 -19.93 -7.73
CA LYS A 178 -12.06 -20.82 -7.29
C LYS A 178 -11.39 -20.22 -6.07
N LYS A 179 -11.49 -20.90 -4.93
CA LYS A 179 -10.79 -20.52 -3.67
C LYS A 179 -9.27 -20.78 -3.74
N GLN A 180 -8.71 -21.04 -4.91
CA GLN A 180 -7.31 -21.42 -5.07
C GLN A 180 -6.67 -20.63 -6.22
N PRO A 181 -5.45 -20.12 -6.04
CA PRO A 181 -4.64 -19.56 -7.10
C PRO A 181 -4.47 -20.53 -8.25
N ILE A 182 -4.22 -19.95 -9.41
CA ILE A 182 -3.74 -20.68 -10.58
C ILE A 182 -2.22 -20.89 -10.47
N HIS A 183 -1.54 -19.99 -9.76
CA HIS A 183 -0.10 -19.98 -9.56
C HIS A 183 0.26 -20.20 -8.10
N SER A 184 1.19 -21.11 -7.85
CA SER A 184 1.69 -21.38 -6.49
C SER A 184 2.61 -20.26 -5.98
N SER A 185 3.30 -19.56 -6.88
CA SER A 185 4.17 -18.42 -6.56
C SER A 185 4.24 -17.41 -7.70
N PHE A 186 4.87 -16.26 -7.44
CA PHE A 186 5.12 -15.24 -8.45
C PHE A 186 6.08 -15.79 -9.52
N GLU A 187 7.11 -16.51 -9.11
CA GLU A 187 8.07 -17.15 -10.00
C GLU A 187 7.38 -18.17 -10.93
N ASP A 188 6.46 -19.00 -10.40
CA ASP A 188 5.64 -19.89 -11.23
C ASP A 188 4.80 -19.10 -12.24
N ALA A 189 4.17 -18.01 -11.82
CA ALA A 189 3.39 -17.16 -12.71
C ALA A 189 4.23 -16.59 -13.87
N ILE A 190 5.45 -16.14 -13.58
CA ILE A 190 6.38 -15.60 -14.58
C ILE A 190 6.84 -16.70 -15.56
N GLU A 191 7.24 -17.86 -15.06
CA GLU A 191 7.64 -18.98 -15.92
C GLU A 191 6.49 -19.46 -16.81
N LYS A 192 5.26 -19.51 -16.27
CA LYS A 192 4.06 -19.83 -17.07
C LYS A 192 3.80 -18.82 -18.17
N VAL A 193 4.07 -17.53 -17.96
CA VAL A 193 3.97 -16.52 -19.01
C VAL A 193 5.01 -16.77 -20.11
N LYS A 194 6.27 -17.04 -19.73
CA LYS A 194 7.36 -17.36 -20.68
C LYS A 194 7.03 -18.60 -21.52
N GLU A 195 6.55 -19.68 -20.91
CA GLU A 195 6.10 -20.90 -21.61
C GLU A 195 4.97 -20.60 -22.61
N LYS A 196 3.97 -19.81 -22.20
CA LYS A 196 2.79 -19.48 -23.00
C LYS A 196 3.10 -18.57 -24.19
N ARG A 197 4.11 -17.69 -24.08
CA ARG A 197 4.61 -16.88 -25.22
C ARG A 197 5.09 -17.76 -26.36
N ASN A 198 5.82 -18.83 -26.05
CA ASN A 198 6.31 -19.79 -27.05
C ASN A 198 5.17 -20.49 -27.79
N ASN A 199 4.03 -20.68 -27.11
CA ASN A 199 2.85 -21.36 -27.63
C ASN A 199 1.78 -20.42 -28.21
N ARG A 200 2.06 -19.10 -28.32
CA ARG A 200 1.12 -18.08 -28.79
C ARG A 200 -0.24 -18.14 -28.07
N TYR A 201 -0.21 -18.33 -26.75
CA TYR A 201 -1.41 -18.43 -25.93
C TYR A 201 -2.25 -17.15 -26.00
N ASP A 202 -3.56 -17.30 -26.24
CA ASP A 202 -4.49 -16.16 -26.25
C ASP A 202 -5.00 -15.87 -24.83
N TYR A 203 -4.33 -14.93 -24.15
CA TYR A 203 -4.73 -14.45 -22.84
C TYR A 203 -6.09 -13.74 -22.85
N LYS A 204 -6.53 -13.17 -23.98
CA LYS A 204 -7.83 -12.47 -24.07
C LYS A 204 -8.97 -13.46 -23.84
N ASN A 205 -8.88 -14.69 -24.33
CA ASN A 205 -9.88 -15.73 -24.08
C ASN A 205 -9.92 -16.15 -22.61
N TRP A 206 -8.75 -16.27 -21.97
CA TRP A 206 -8.69 -16.56 -20.54
C TRP A 206 -9.34 -15.45 -19.71
N ILE A 207 -9.03 -14.18 -19.97
CA ILE A 207 -9.67 -13.04 -19.27
C ILE A 207 -11.17 -12.98 -19.55
N ARG A 208 -11.61 -13.20 -20.80
CA ARG A 208 -13.03 -13.21 -21.17
C ARG A 208 -13.81 -14.31 -20.46
N SER A 209 -13.19 -15.47 -20.26
CA SER A 209 -13.82 -16.59 -19.53
C SER A 209 -14.23 -16.23 -18.11
N TRP A 210 -13.72 -15.12 -17.57
CA TRP A 210 -13.98 -14.67 -16.22
C TRP A 210 -15.25 -13.85 -16.09
N ASN A 211 -15.84 -13.43 -17.22
CA ASN A 211 -17.04 -12.59 -17.27
C ASN A 211 -16.91 -11.29 -16.42
N LEU A 212 -15.68 -10.82 -16.22
CA LEU A 212 -15.39 -9.54 -15.58
C LEU A 212 -15.36 -8.48 -16.67
N LYS A 213 -16.44 -7.68 -16.76
CA LYS A 213 -16.47 -6.54 -17.68
C LYS A 213 -15.34 -5.57 -17.34
N ASN A 214 -14.65 -5.09 -18.37
CA ASN A 214 -13.63 -4.03 -18.32
C ASN A 214 -12.34 -4.37 -17.54
N LEU A 215 -12.07 -5.64 -17.19
CA LEU A 215 -10.88 -5.98 -16.39
C LEU A 215 -9.60 -5.34 -16.95
N VAL A 216 -9.37 -5.42 -18.27
CA VAL A 216 -8.19 -4.94 -18.99
C VAL A 216 -8.14 -3.41 -19.14
N SER A 217 -9.29 -2.76 -19.32
CA SER A 217 -9.38 -1.29 -19.34
C SER A 217 -9.35 -0.67 -17.93
N ASP A 218 -9.49 -1.49 -16.88
CA ASP A 218 -9.62 -1.10 -15.47
C ASP A 218 -8.32 -1.15 -14.64
N CYS A 219 -7.19 -1.74 -15.09
CA CYS A 219 -5.89 -1.62 -14.38
C CYS A 219 -5.26 -0.30 -14.78
N LYS A 220 -5.85 0.75 -14.22
CA LYS A 220 -5.35 2.12 -14.33
C LYS A 220 -3.90 2.22 -13.85
N ILE A 221 -3.41 1.32 -13.00
CA ILE A 221 -2.02 1.31 -12.53
C ILE A 221 -1.02 1.35 -13.70
N ILE A 222 -1.20 0.49 -14.71
CA ILE A 222 -0.30 0.48 -15.89
C ILE A 222 -0.41 1.82 -16.64
N ASN A 223 -1.64 2.25 -16.93
CA ASN A 223 -1.91 3.48 -17.69
C ASN A 223 -1.40 4.75 -17.00
N ILE A 224 -1.44 4.79 -15.67
CA ILE A 224 -0.96 5.94 -14.90
C ILE A 224 0.56 6.00 -14.98
N PHE A 225 1.23 4.87 -14.80
CA PHE A 225 2.69 4.85 -14.84
C PHE A 225 3.27 5.00 -16.25
N THR A 226 2.48 4.75 -17.30
CA THR A 226 2.84 5.11 -18.69
C THR A 226 2.50 6.55 -19.06
N GLU A 227 1.62 7.22 -18.32
CA GLU A 227 1.34 8.65 -18.54
C GLU A 227 2.67 9.42 -18.49
N LYS A 228 2.93 10.27 -19.49
CA LYS A 228 4.19 11.05 -19.60
C LYS A 228 4.52 11.81 -18.31
N GLY A 229 3.49 12.26 -17.59
CA GLY A 229 3.59 12.87 -16.28
C GLY A 229 4.25 11.96 -15.23
N PHE A 230 4.01 10.66 -15.19
CA PHE A 230 4.66 9.70 -14.27
C PHE A 230 5.86 8.99 -14.89
N GLY A 231 5.75 8.56 -16.15
CA GLY A 231 6.84 8.07 -16.99
C GLY A 231 7.71 7.00 -16.32
N LEU A 232 7.13 6.14 -15.48
CA LEU A 232 7.82 5.04 -14.81
C LEU A 232 7.79 3.77 -15.67
N LEU A 233 6.78 3.64 -16.53
CA LEU A 233 6.64 2.62 -17.55
C LEU A 233 6.67 3.26 -18.93
N SER A 234 7.05 2.48 -19.93
CA SER A 234 6.93 2.81 -21.35
C SER A 234 5.90 1.90 -22.00
N SER A 235 5.20 2.39 -23.02
CA SER A 235 4.29 1.61 -23.85
C SER A 235 4.72 1.71 -25.31
N ASN A 236 4.86 0.57 -25.98
CA ASN A 236 5.19 0.50 -27.41
C ASN A 236 4.25 -0.47 -28.11
N GLU A 237 3.87 -0.14 -29.35
CA GLU A 237 3.12 -1.05 -30.20
C GLU A 237 4.06 -2.11 -30.78
N ASN A 238 3.68 -3.38 -30.67
CA ASN A 238 4.45 -4.48 -31.23
C ASN A 238 4.13 -4.66 -32.73
N LYS A 239 4.82 -5.60 -33.38
CA LYS A 239 4.65 -5.86 -34.83
C LYS A 239 3.23 -6.30 -35.23
N ASN A 240 2.41 -6.74 -34.28
CA ASN A 240 1.05 -7.21 -34.50
C ASN A 240 0.00 -6.14 -34.17
N GLY A 241 0.42 -4.95 -33.75
CA GLY A 241 -0.48 -3.87 -33.34
C GLY A 241 -0.95 -3.93 -31.89
N ASP A 242 -0.47 -4.89 -31.09
CA ASP A 242 -0.79 -4.96 -29.66
C ASP A 242 0.18 -4.08 -28.84
N ILE A 243 -0.31 -3.45 -27.78
CA ILE A 243 0.50 -2.62 -26.88
C ILE A 243 1.27 -3.50 -25.89
N GLU A 244 2.58 -3.34 -25.84
CA GLU A 244 3.47 -3.93 -24.84
C GLU A 244 4.02 -2.83 -23.91
N TYR A 245 4.11 -3.16 -22.63
CA TYR A 245 4.63 -2.30 -21.58
C TYR A 245 6.02 -2.77 -21.16
N SER A 246 6.88 -1.84 -20.74
CA SER A 246 8.18 -2.13 -20.16
C SER A 246 8.51 -1.13 -19.05
N LEU A 247 9.52 -1.42 -18.25
CA LEU A 247 10.13 -0.40 -17.39
C LEU A 247 10.66 0.76 -18.24
N SER A 248 10.49 1.99 -17.76
CA SER A 248 10.95 3.18 -18.48
C SER A 248 12.47 3.32 -18.44
N SER A 249 13.05 3.83 -19.52
CA SER A 249 14.47 4.24 -19.56
C SER A 249 14.79 5.40 -18.61
N ASN A 250 13.78 6.08 -18.06
CA ASN A 250 13.95 7.12 -17.05
C ASN A 250 14.31 6.56 -15.67
N LEU A 251 14.18 5.24 -15.47
CA LEU A 251 14.55 4.59 -14.22
C LEU A 251 16.07 4.40 -14.14
N LYS A 252 16.66 4.86 -13.05
CA LYS A 252 18.07 4.65 -12.73
C LYS A 252 18.31 3.24 -12.20
N GLN A 253 19.58 2.83 -12.18
CA GLN A 253 20.00 1.54 -11.64
C GLN A 253 19.49 1.29 -10.22
N GLU A 254 19.56 2.30 -9.34
CA GLU A 254 19.01 2.24 -7.98
C GLU A 254 17.51 1.87 -7.98
N HIS A 255 16.71 2.44 -8.89
CA HIS A 255 15.29 2.09 -9.03
C HIS A 255 15.08 0.65 -9.48
N LEU A 256 15.93 0.14 -10.38
CA LEU A 256 15.84 -1.24 -10.85
C LEU A 256 16.19 -2.23 -9.73
N GLU A 257 17.19 -1.91 -8.91
CA GLU A 257 17.55 -2.68 -7.72
C GLU A 257 16.42 -2.68 -6.68
N PHE A 258 15.73 -1.54 -6.51
CA PHE A 258 14.53 -1.47 -5.67
C PHE A 258 13.40 -2.35 -6.21
N ILE A 259 13.10 -2.27 -7.51
CA ILE A 259 12.06 -3.10 -8.14
C ILE A 259 12.36 -4.58 -7.92
N HIS A 260 13.64 -4.98 -8.04
CA HIS A 260 14.04 -6.37 -7.84
C HIS A 260 13.79 -6.86 -6.41
N LYS A 261 13.74 -5.97 -5.41
CA LYS A 261 13.46 -6.34 -4.02
C LYS A 261 11.98 -6.26 -3.65
N LEU A 262 11.11 -5.76 -4.54
CA LEU A 262 9.69 -5.65 -4.25
C LEU A 262 9.07 -7.02 -4.03
N ASN A 263 8.32 -7.15 -2.93
CA ASN A 263 7.56 -8.35 -2.66
C ASN A 263 6.21 -8.31 -3.38
N PRO A 264 5.88 -9.29 -4.23
CA PRO A 264 4.55 -9.42 -4.85
C PRO A 264 3.42 -9.60 -3.83
N TYR A 265 3.78 -9.93 -2.59
CA TYR A 265 2.86 -10.27 -1.52
C TYR A 265 3.00 -9.36 -0.31
N TYR A 266 1.91 -9.23 0.42
CA TYR A 266 1.86 -8.57 1.70
C TYR A 266 2.75 -9.31 2.69
N LYS A 267 3.66 -8.55 3.32
CA LYS A 267 4.38 -8.98 4.52
C LYS A 267 4.40 -7.84 5.53
N PRO A 268 4.18 -8.10 6.83
CA PRO A 268 4.46 -7.11 7.86
C PRO A 268 5.91 -6.66 7.73
N LEU A 269 6.15 -5.37 7.82
CA LEU A 269 7.48 -4.83 7.71
C LEU A 269 8.28 -5.22 8.96
N PHE A 270 9.37 -5.94 8.76
CA PHE A 270 10.47 -6.08 9.70
C PHE A 270 11.68 -5.44 9.02
N PHE A 271 12.10 -4.30 9.53
CA PHE A 271 13.14 -3.49 8.89
C PHE A 271 14.13 -2.98 9.94
N ILE A 272 15.41 -3.12 9.64
CA ILE A 272 16.50 -2.61 10.48
C ILE A 272 17.29 -1.62 9.64
N GLN A 273 17.43 -0.41 10.15
CA GLN A 273 18.22 0.63 9.53
C GLN A 273 19.52 0.82 10.31
N ASP A 274 20.54 0.05 9.92
CA ASP A 274 21.91 0.33 10.34
C ASP A 274 22.50 1.42 9.43
N SER A 275 23.02 2.50 9.99
CA SER A 275 23.53 3.64 9.23
C SER A 275 24.62 4.40 9.98
N ASP A 276 25.69 4.74 9.25
CA ASP A 276 26.71 5.70 9.71
C ASP A 276 26.20 7.16 9.76
N ASN A 277 24.99 7.42 9.25
CA ASN A 277 24.39 8.75 9.29
C ASN A 277 23.95 9.14 10.71
N SER A 278 23.74 10.44 10.93
CA SER A 278 23.21 10.92 12.20
C SER A 278 21.81 10.37 12.48
N LYS A 279 21.49 10.16 13.76
CA LYS A 279 20.16 9.74 14.21
C LYS A 279 19.05 10.65 13.66
N ASP A 280 19.30 11.96 13.65
CA ASP A 280 18.32 12.94 13.14
C ASP A 280 18.05 12.75 11.64
N TYR A 281 19.09 12.46 10.85
CA TYR A 281 18.94 12.18 9.42
C TYR A 281 18.12 10.90 9.18
N VAL A 282 18.41 9.83 9.94
CA VAL A 282 17.67 8.57 9.85
C VAL A 282 16.20 8.77 10.23
N GLN A 283 15.94 9.50 11.31
CA GLN A 283 14.58 9.81 11.77
C GLN A 283 13.81 10.66 10.76
N GLU A 284 14.46 11.65 10.14
CA GLU A 284 13.86 12.44 9.08
C GLU A 284 13.54 11.58 7.85
N TRP A 285 14.47 10.71 7.44
CA TRP A 285 14.23 9.79 6.34
C TRP A 285 13.05 8.85 6.63
N LEU A 286 12.99 8.22 7.80
CA LEU A 286 11.90 7.33 8.21
C LEU A 286 10.53 8.03 8.16
N LYS A 287 10.47 9.28 8.63
CA LYS A 287 9.25 10.09 8.62
C LYS A 287 8.65 10.25 7.22
N TYR A 288 9.50 10.40 6.20
CA TYR A 288 9.05 10.64 4.82
C TYR A 288 9.12 9.39 3.93
N SER A 289 9.75 8.31 4.37
CA SER A 289 9.77 7.03 3.65
C SER A 289 8.79 6.05 4.29
N VAL A 290 9.22 5.38 5.36
CA VAL A 290 8.52 4.29 6.06
C VAL A 290 7.20 4.75 6.68
N TYR A 291 7.23 5.83 7.45
CA TYR A 291 6.05 6.43 8.07
C TYR A 291 5.38 7.46 7.16
N GLY A 292 5.91 7.64 5.96
CA GLY A 292 5.49 8.67 5.02
C GLY A 292 4.03 8.59 4.60
N LYS A 293 3.34 7.47 4.85
CA LYS A 293 1.91 7.28 4.60
C LYS A 293 0.97 7.85 5.67
N PHE A 294 1.51 8.30 6.81
CA PHE A 294 0.71 8.82 7.92
C PHE A 294 0.76 10.34 8.00
N CYS A 295 -0.34 10.94 8.42
CA CYS A 295 -0.40 12.35 8.76
C CYS A 295 -0.03 12.64 10.24
N SER A 296 0.12 11.61 11.07
CA SER A 296 0.49 11.75 12.48
C SER A 296 1.26 10.53 13.00
N ASN A 297 2.06 10.73 14.05
CA ASN A 297 2.82 9.67 14.70
C ASN A 297 1.99 8.79 15.64
N ARG A 298 0.65 8.88 15.61
CA ARG A 298 -0.25 8.15 16.50
C ARG A 298 -0.15 6.61 16.36
N ASN A 299 0.42 6.15 15.25
CA ASN A 299 0.59 4.73 14.94
C ASN A 299 2.02 4.22 15.21
N ILE A 300 2.92 5.07 15.73
CA ILE A 300 4.32 4.75 16.01
C ILE A 300 4.52 4.67 17.53
N PHE A 301 5.06 3.55 17.99
CA PHE A 301 5.30 3.27 19.40
C PHE A 301 6.79 3.01 19.61
N HIS A 302 7.46 3.92 20.32
CA HIS A 302 8.89 3.83 20.55
C HIS A 302 9.19 2.85 21.69
N ILE A 303 10.08 1.91 21.42
CA ILE A 303 10.53 0.88 22.34
C ILE A 303 11.98 1.16 22.69
N HIS A 304 12.22 1.43 23.97
CA HIS A 304 13.56 1.66 24.50
C HIS A 304 14.13 0.35 25.03
N THR A 305 15.05 -0.27 24.31
CA THR A 305 15.52 -1.63 24.61
C THR A 305 16.09 -1.75 26.02
N LYS A 306 16.85 -0.73 26.46
CA LYS A 306 17.44 -0.64 27.80
C LYS A 306 16.42 -0.62 28.94
N ASN A 307 15.17 -0.26 28.67
CA ASN A 307 14.11 -0.17 29.66
C ASN A 307 13.31 -1.48 29.80
N ILE A 308 13.55 -2.46 28.93
CA ILE A 308 12.81 -3.73 28.96
C ILE A 308 13.41 -4.64 30.03
N ILE A 309 12.73 -4.68 31.17
CA ILE A 309 13.09 -5.56 32.27
C ILE A 309 12.34 -6.88 32.09
N LYS A 310 13.07 -7.96 31.78
CA LYS A 310 12.63 -9.36 31.66
C LYS A 310 11.79 -9.73 30.43
N SER A 311 10.84 -8.89 29.99
CA SER A 311 9.99 -9.22 28.84
C SER A 311 9.29 -8.00 28.25
N ILE A 312 9.27 -7.91 26.93
CA ILE A 312 8.51 -6.90 26.19
C ILE A 312 7.00 -6.91 26.45
N LEU A 313 6.44 -8.02 26.94
CA LEU A 313 5.02 -8.09 27.29
C LEU A 313 4.63 -7.18 28.46
N ASN A 314 5.61 -6.74 29.25
CA ASN A 314 5.42 -5.76 30.32
C ASN A 314 5.68 -4.32 29.88
N ASP A 315 6.20 -4.11 28.66
CA ASP A 315 6.44 -2.77 28.14
C ASP A 315 5.11 -2.09 27.79
N LYS A 316 4.93 -0.88 28.31
CA LYS A 316 3.68 -0.12 28.16
C LYS A 316 3.42 0.23 26.70
N ASN A 317 4.44 0.63 25.96
CA ASN A 317 4.30 1.08 24.57
C ASN A 317 4.00 -0.12 23.67
N PHE A 318 4.66 -1.26 23.89
CA PHE A 318 4.36 -2.51 23.21
C PHE A 318 2.91 -2.95 23.44
N VAL A 319 2.45 -2.99 24.70
CA VAL A 319 1.08 -3.38 25.04
C VAL A 319 0.05 -2.45 24.39
N GLN A 320 0.33 -1.14 24.37
CA GLN A 320 -0.54 -0.17 23.69
C GLN A 320 -0.58 -0.38 22.18
N ALA A 321 0.58 -0.60 21.55
CA ALA A 321 0.68 -0.87 20.12
C ALA A 321 -0.10 -2.14 19.74
N LEU A 322 0.07 -3.21 20.53
CA LEU A 322 -0.62 -4.48 20.32
C LEU A 322 -2.13 -4.30 20.39
N LYS A 323 -2.64 -3.62 21.42
CA LYS A 323 -4.08 -3.30 21.56
C LYS A 323 -4.59 -2.46 20.40
N ALA A 324 -3.87 -1.42 20.01
CA ALA A 324 -4.25 -0.56 18.87
C ALA A 324 -4.34 -1.38 17.58
N ALA A 325 -3.37 -2.25 17.34
CA ALA A 325 -3.34 -3.16 16.20
C ALA A 325 -4.51 -4.13 16.20
N TYR A 326 -4.97 -4.60 17.38
CA TYR A 326 -6.16 -5.44 17.59
C TYR A 326 -7.52 -4.71 17.47
N ILE A 327 -7.55 -3.40 17.69
CA ILE A 327 -8.77 -2.59 17.57
C ILE A 327 -8.99 -2.14 16.13
N ASN A 328 -7.91 -1.89 15.39
CA ASN A 328 -7.92 -1.32 14.05
C ASN A 328 -7.19 -2.23 13.04
N PRO A 329 -7.80 -3.38 12.64
CA PRO A 329 -7.20 -4.34 11.72
C PRO A 329 -6.76 -3.77 10.37
N LYS A 330 -7.41 -2.67 9.94
CA LYS A 330 -7.21 -2.03 8.64
C LYS A 330 -6.11 -0.96 8.64
N GLU A 331 -5.53 -0.65 9.80
CA GLU A 331 -4.47 0.34 9.95
C GLU A 331 -3.14 -0.36 10.24
N SER A 332 -2.03 0.21 9.79
CA SER A 332 -0.69 -0.29 10.14
C SER A 332 -0.13 0.44 11.36
N PHE A 333 0.47 -0.31 12.27
CA PHE A 333 1.13 0.18 13.49
C PHE A 333 2.60 -0.24 13.49
N TYR A 334 3.46 0.52 14.17
CA TYR A 334 4.90 0.35 14.15
C TYR A 334 5.46 0.33 15.57
N LEU A 335 6.23 -0.70 15.87
CA LEU A 335 7.13 -0.73 17.01
C LEU A 335 8.49 -0.25 16.52
N GLU A 336 8.93 0.92 16.98
CA GLU A 336 10.25 1.47 16.66
C GLU A 336 11.20 1.22 17.83
N PHE A 337 12.13 0.29 17.65
CA PHE A 337 13.18 -0.01 18.61
C PHE A 337 14.34 0.96 18.43
N ASP A 338 14.85 1.51 19.52
CA ASP A 338 16.01 2.41 19.53
C ASP A 338 17.37 1.71 19.36
N THR A 339 17.35 0.57 18.68
CA THR A 339 18.53 -0.21 18.28
C THR A 339 18.37 -0.74 16.86
N ALA A 340 19.48 -0.77 16.13
CA ALA A 340 19.62 -1.47 14.86
C ALA A 340 20.18 -2.89 15.02
N ASP A 341 20.44 -3.37 16.25
CA ASP A 341 20.89 -4.76 16.46
C ASP A 341 19.69 -5.72 16.55
N TYR A 342 19.60 -6.64 15.58
CA TYR A 342 18.58 -7.68 15.56
C TYR A 342 18.59 -8.56 16.82
N ASN A 343 19.77 -8.85 17.38
CA ASN A 343 19.89 -9.67 18.58
C ASN A 343 19.34 -8.93 19.80
N GLU A 344 19.61 -7.62 19.92
CA GLU A 344 19.01 -6.82 20.99
C GLU A 344 17.48 -6.78 20.89
N ILE A 345 16.93 -6.72 19.67
CA ILE A 345 15.47 -6.82 19.46
C ILE A 345 14.97 -8.21 19.91
N ILE A 346 15.65 -9.31 19.55
CA ILE A 346 15.28 -10.66 20.02
C ILE A 346 15.32 -10.72 21.54
N ASP A 347 16.38 -10.22 22.16
CA ASP A 347 16.57 -10.24 23.61
C ASP A 347 15.45 -9.48 24.34
N CYS A 348 14.91 -8.42 23.74
CA CYS A 348 13.73 -7.72 24.27
C CYS A 348 12.51 -8.65 24.37
N PHE A 349 12.31 -9.55 23.40
CA PHE A 349 11.24 -10.53 23.43
C PHE A 349 11.53 -11.70 24.39
N ALA A 350 12.80 -12.01 24.64
CA ALA A 350 13.27 -13.06 25.54
C ALA A 350 12.57 -14.40 25.24
N ASP A 351 11.95 -15.04 26.25
CA ASP A 351 11.19 -16.29 26.11
C ASP A 351 10.00 -16.20 25.14
N ASN A 352 9.66 -14.99 24.67
CA ASN A 352 8.58 -14.71 23.72
C ASN A 352 9.09 -14.44 22.29
N ALA A 353 10.37 -14.73 21.99
CA ALA A 353 10.96 -14.49 20.68
C ALA A 353 10.19 -15.15 19.52
N THR A 354 9.46 -16.24 19.78
CA THR A 354 8.58 -16.91 18.81
C THR A 354 7.43 -16.02 18.30
N LEU A 355 7.15 -14.90 18.96
CA LEU A 355 6.25 -13.87 18.42
C LEU A 355 6.79 -13.22 17.15
N LEU A 356 8.11 -13.21 16.95
CA LEU A 356 8.75 -12.64 15.77
C LEU A 356 8.62 -13.55 14.54
N ASP A 357 8.43 -14.86 14.74
CA ASP A 357 8.23 -15.82 13.67
C ASP A 357 6.89 -15.56 12.99
N ARG A 358 6.88 -15.01 11.78
CA ARG A 358 5.64 -14.72 11.04
C ARG A 358 5.26 -15.86 10.10
N ILE A 359 3.96 -16.07 9.93
CA ILE A 359 3.42 -16.91 8.85
C ILE A 359 3.74 -16.22 7.52
N ASP A 360 4.46 -16.93 6.65
CA ASP A 360 4.82 -16.48 5.31
C ASP A 360 4.19 -17.41 4.27
N ASP A 361 2.86 -17.41 4.25
CA ASP A 361 2.06 -18.18 3.31
C ASP A 361 0.82 -17.37 2.92
N VAL A 362 0.80 -16.92 1.67
CA VAL A 362 -0.28 -16.08 1.12
C VAL A 362 -1.63 -16.81 1.06
N MET A 363 -1.59 -18.14 1.05
CA MET A 363 -2.76 -19.02 1.11
C MET A 363 -3.36 -19.10 2.51
N ASP A 364 -2.58 -18.80 3.54
CA ASP A 364 -3.04 -18.82 4.93
C ASP A 364 -3.88 -17.58 5.25
N ASP A 365 -5.03 -17.75 5.89
CA ASP A 365 -5.92 -16.65 6.31
C ASP A 365 -5.25 -15.72 7.35
N PHE A 366 -4.21 -16.23 8.02
CA PHE A 366 -3.39 -15.56 9.01
C PHE A 366 -1.97 -15.22 8.50
N ASN A 367 -1.76 -15.15 7.19
CA ASN A 367 -0.51 -14.62 6.62
C ASN A 367 -0.06 -13.31 7.29
N GLY A 368 1.22 -13.26 7.70
CA GLY A 368 1.84 -12.15 8.43
C GLY A 368 1.59 -12.13 9.94
N TRP A 369 0.70 -12.95 10.49
CA TRP A 369 0.59 -13.09 11.96
C TRP A 369 1.78 -13.88 12.51
N SER A 370 2.07 -13.75 13.80
CA SER A 370 3.01 -14.67 14.46
C SER A 370 2.54 -16.12 14.28
N SER A 371 3.40 -17.04 13.88
CA SER A 371 3.07 -18.46 13.70
C SER A 371 2.74 -19.13 15.04
N VAL A 372 3.43 -18.72 16.10
CA VAL A 372 3.25 -19.23 17.46
C VAL A 372 2.68 -18.12 18.35
N GLY A 373 1.70 -18.48 19.18
CA GLY A 373 1.18 -17.60 20.23
C GLY A 373 1.89 -17.83 21.55
N VAL A 374 2.00 -16.78 22.37
CA VAL A 374 2.58 -16.85 23.72
C VAL A 374 1.51 -16.71 24.78
N HIS A 375 1.71 -17.36 25.93
CA HIS A 375 0.72 -17.37 26.99
C HIS A 375 0.70 -16.04 27.76
N SER A 376 -0.46 -15.38 27.80
CA SER A 376 -0.70 -14.19 28.62
C SER A 376 -2.20 -14.02 28.90
N ILE A 377 -2.65 -14.44 30.08
CA ILE A 377 -4.07 -14.41 30.48
C ILE A 377 -4.61 -12.97 30.53
N SER A 378 -3.84 -12.05 31.14
CA SER A 378 -4.24 -10.65 31.32
C SER A 378 -4.37 -9.94 29.97
N LEU A 379 -3.34 -10.01 29.11
CA LEU A 379 -3.39 -9.37 27.81
C LEU A 379 -4.44 -9.98 26.89
N TYR A 380 -4.59 -11.31 26.91
CA TYR A 380 -5.66 -12.00 26.17
C TYR A 380 -7.05 -11.46 26.56
N SER A 381 -7.34 -11.39 27.86
CA SER A 381 -8.64 -10.93 28.36
C SER A 381 -8.93 -9.49 27.95
N GLU A 382 -7.93 -8.62 28.01
CA GLU A 382 -8.03 -7.22 27.58
C GLU A 382 -8.23 -7.09 26.06
N ILE A 383 -7.45 -7.83 25.26
CA ILE A 383 -7.58 -7.82 23.79
C ILE A 383 -8.96 -8.31 23.38
N VAL A 384 -9.43 -9.42 23.95
CA VAL A 384 -10.75 -9.99 23.65
C VAL A 384 -11.88 -9.04 24.04
N ALA A 385 -11.74 -8.30 25.14
CA ALA A 385 -12.74 -7.30 25.56
C ALA A 385 -12.76 -6.07 24.63
N LEU A 386 -11.61 -5.67 24.09
CA LEU A 386 -11.46 -4.48 23.25
C LEU A 386 -11.74 -4.72 21.76
N ALA A 387 -11.45 -5.92 21.26
CA ALA A 387 -11.61 -6.30 19.86
C ALA A 387 -13.10 -6.41 19.49
N LYS A 388 -13.70 -5.28 19.13
CA LYS A 388 -15.10 -5.17 18.67
C LYS A 388 -15.30 -5.53 17.19
N LYS A 389 -14.20 -5.67 16.42
CA LYS A 389 -14.23 -5.88 14.97
C LYS A 389 -13.72 -7.28 14.61
N SER A 390 -14.24 -7.81 13.51
CA SER A 390 -13.71 -9.04 12.91
C SER A 390 -12.41 -8.78 12.15
N TYR A 391 -11.48 -9.72 12.24
CA TYR A 391 -10.25 -9.78 11.43
C TYR A 391 -10.51 -10.73 10.28
N ASN A 392 -10.49 -10.24 9.04
CA ASN A 392 -10.77 -11.08 7.86
C ASN A 392 -12.11 -11.85 7.95
N GLY A 393 -13.10 -11.31 8.68
CA GLY A 393 -14.38 -11.99 8.91
C GLY A 393 -14.41 -12.93 10.13
N HIS A 394 -13.28 -13.16 10.79
CA HIS A 394 -13.16 -13.99 11.99
C HIS A 394 -13.29 -13.19 13.28
N ASN A 395 -13.91 -13.80 14.29
CA ASN A 395 -13.89 -13.26 15.65
C ASN A 395 -12.49 -13.43 16.25
N ILE A 396 -12.02 -12.48 17.06
CA ILE A 396 -10.71 -12.59 17.73
C ILE A 396 -10.54 -13.91 18.51
N LYS A 397 -11.63 -14.44 19.09
CA LYS A 397 -11.66 -15.72 19.82
C LYS A 397 -11.46 -16.95 18.92
N GLU A 398 -11.67 -16.82 17.62
CA GLU A 398 -11.39 -17.86 16.62
C GLU A 398 -9.93 -17.85 16.18
N ILE A 399 -9.25 -16.71 16.35
CA ILE A 399 -7.86 -16.49 15.90
C ILE A 399 -6.87 -16.82 17.00
N LEU A 400 -7.22 -16.47 18.23
CA LEU A 400 -6.39 -16.66 19.42
C LEU A 400 -6.88 -17.86 20.22
N SER A 401 -5.98 -18.82 20.45
CA SER A 401 -6.22 -19.87 21.44
C SER A 401 -6.45 -19.24 22.82
N PRO A 402 -7.20 -19.92 23.72
CA PRO A 402 -7.47 -19.38 25.06
C PRO A 402 -6.18 -18.99 25.78
N ASN A 403 -6.15 -17.77 26.33
CA ASN A 403 -5.04 -17.19 27.08
C ASN A 403 -3.74 -17.02 26.28
N THR A 404 -3.77 -17.04 24.95
CA THR A 404 -2.59 -16.77 24.13
C THR A 404 -2.73 -15.48 23.33
N ILE A 405 -1.62 -14.82 23.08
CA ILE A 405 -1.54 -13.65 22.21
C ILE A 405 -0.61 -13.95 21.03
N ARG A 406 -0.87 -13.31 19.90
CA ARG A 406 -0.01 -13.32 18.69
C ARG A 406 0.26 -11.88 18.28
N LEU A 407 1.33 -11.61 17.54
CA LEU A 407 1.44 -10.32 16.85
C LEU A 407 0.53 -10.36 15.62
N PRO A 408 -0.39 -9.39 15.47
CA PRO A 408 -1.22 -9.32 14.28
C PRO A 408 -0.40 -8.88 13.08
N ALA A 409 -0.88 -9.21 11.87
CA ALA A 409 -0.18 -8.93 10.62
C ALA A 409 0.04 -7.44 10.33
N ASN A 410 -0.77 -6.55 10.91
CA ASN A 410 -0.68 -5.10 10.73
C ASN A 410 0.26 -4.40 11.72
N LEU A 411 0.94 -5.15 12.60
CA LEU A 411 1.95 -4.65 13.51
C LEU A 411 3.35 -4.91 12.95
N ASN A 412 4.03 -3.82 12.59
CA ASN A 412 5.35 -3.76 11.96
C ASN A 412 6.43 -3.48 13.00
N ILE A 413 7.67 -3.87 12.70
CA ILE A 413 8.84 -3.72 13.56
C ILE A 413 9.93 -2.98 12.79
N ILE A 414 10.42 -1.88 13.37
CA ILE A 414 11.51 -1.06 12.86
C ILE A 414 12.60 -1.01 13.92
N GLY A 415 13.87 -1.28 13.56
CA GLY A 415 15.04 -1.01 14.39
C GLY A 415 15.87 0.12 13.80
N VAL A 416 16.36 1.05 14.63
CA VAL A 416 17.06 2.28 14.21
C VAL A 416 18.30 2.60 15.02
#